data_AF-A0A536FGM7-F1
#
_entry.id   AF-A0A536FGM7-F1
#
_cell.length_a   1.000
_cell.length_b   1.000
_cell.length_c   1.000
_cell.angle_alpha   90.00
_cell.angle_beta   90.00
_cell.angle_gamma   90.00
#
_symmetry.space_group_name_H-M   'P 1'
#
loop_
_entity.id
_entity.type
_entity.pdbx_description
1 polymer ?
#
loop_
_entity_poly.entity_id
_entity_poly.type
_entity_poly.pdbx_seq_one_letter_code
_entity_poly.pdbx_strand_id
1 'polypeptide(L)' 'MDGRVAYVCVRVEHQTARPQDSLTMHEDLWAYCPSGSATPHEWRAVSDVDLAELKFRLAHS' A
#
# COMPACT_ATOMS: atom_id res chain seq x y z
N MET A 1 -4.19 -17.38 -3.98
CA MET A 1 -3.61 -16.49 -2.96
C MET A 1 -4.35 -15.19 -3.08
N ASP A 2 -5.29 -14.94 -2.18
CA ASP A 2 -6.06 -13.70 -2.14
C ASP A 2 -5.11 -12.55 -1.83
N GLY A 3 -4.73 -11.78 -2.85
CA GLY A 3 -3.78 -10.66 -2.80
C GLY A 3 -4.35 -9.43 -2.10
N ARG A 4 -4.99 -9.65 -0.95
CA ARG A 4 -5.65 -8.60 -0.18
C ARG A 4 -4.64 -7.88 0.70
N VAL A 5 -4.83 -6.58 0.80
CA VAL A 5 -3.98 -5.65 1.52
C VAL A 5 -4.75 -5.16 2.73
N ALA A 6 -4.18 -5.35 3.92
CA ALA A 6 -4.74 -4.89 5.19
C ALA A 6 -4.21 -3.50 5.59
N TYR A 7 -3.05 -3.10 5.06
CA TYR A 7 -2.41 -1.82 5.40
C TYR A 7 -1.92 -1.07 4.16
N VAL A 8 -2.12 0.24 4.13
CA VAL A 8 -1.55 1.13 3.09
C VAL A 8 -0.64 2.17 3.72
N CYS A 9 0.51 2.44 3.08
CA CYS A 9 1.39 3.51 3.50
C CYS A 9 0.73 4.85 3.18
N VAL A 10 0.55 5.71 4.19
CA VAL A 10 -0.03 7.04 4.06
C VAL A 10 0.98 8.17 4.21
N ARG A 11 2.26 7.82 4.42
CA ARG A 11 3.35 8.81 4.51
C ARG A 11 3.41 9.64 3.23
N VAL A 12 3.41 10.97 3.36
CA VAL A 12 3.31 11.88 2.20
C VAL A 12 4.46 11.71 1.21
N GLU A 13 5.68 11.50 1.73
CA GLU A 13 6.90 11.28 0.96
C GLU A 13 6.86 9.98 0.14
N HIS A 14 5.96 9.05 0.49
CA HIS A 14 5.78 7.76 -0.16
C HIS A 14 4.56 7.73 -1.10
N GLN A 15 3.79 8.82 -1.17
CA GLN A 15 2.72 8.96 -2.16
C GLN A 15 3.33 9.30 -3.52
N THR A 16 2.88 8.62 -4.56
CA THR A 16 3.37 8.80 -5.93
C THR A 16 2.25 8.60 -6.94
N ALA A 17 2.28 9.40 -8.00
CA ALA A 17 1.36 9.25 -9.15
C ALA A 17 1.63 7.99 -9.98
N ARG A 18 2.74 7.27 -9.71
CA ARG A 18 3.09 6.00 -10.36
C ARG A 18 3.32 4.93 -9.29
N PRO A 19 2.26 4.27 -8.80
CA PRO A 19 2.37 3.27 -7.76
C PRO A 19 3.13 2.02 -8.24
N GLN A 20 4.11 1.56 -7.47
CA GLN A 20 4.92 0.38 -7.79
C GLN A 20 4.26 -0.92 -7.35
N ASP A 21 4.59 -2.04 -7.97
CA ASP A 21 4.13 -3.37 -7.54
C ASP A 21 4.97 -3.93 -6.40
N SER A 22 4.96 -3.25 -5.24
CA SER A 22 5.72 -3.63 -4.05
C SER A 22 4.80 -3.89 -2.86
N LEU A 23 4.71 -5.16 -2.48
CA LEU A 23 4.05 -5.61 -1.26
C LEU A 23 5.10 -5.92 -0.20
N THR A 24 4.77 -5.61 1.05
CA THR A 24 5.56 -5.95 2.23
C THR A 24 4.65 -6.46 3.34
N MET A 25 5.21 -6.89 4.46
CA MET A 25 4.46 -7.38 5.62
C MET A 25 4.48 -6.35 6.74
N HIS A 26 3.32 -6.12 7.37
CA HIS A 26 3.16 -5.36 8.61
C HIS A 26 2.22 -6.13 9.54
N GLU A 27 2.66 -6.43 10.76
CA GLU A 27 1.88 -7.20 11.74
C GLU A 27 1.37 -8.53 11.18
N ASP A 28 2.22 -9.26 10.46
CA ASP A 28 1.89 -10.53 9.79
C ASP A 28 0.75 -10.45 8.74
N LEU A 29 0.40 -9.24 8.31
CA LEU A 29 -0.56 -8.98 7.24
C LEU A 29 0.09 -8.24 6.06
N TRP A 30 -0.48 -8.39 4.87
CA TRP A 30 0.00 -7.71 3.68
C TRP A 30 -0.21 -6.19 3.78
N ALA A 31 0.86 -5.46 3.49
CA ALA A 31 0.91 -4.01 3.46
C ALA A 31 1.44 -3.51 2.12
N TYR A 32 0.93 -2.37 1.68
CA TYR A 32 1.26 -1.78 0.38
C TYR A 32 1.85 -0.38 0.52
N CYS A 33 3.02 -0.16 -0.09
CA CYS A 33 3.65 1.15 -0.18
C CYS A 33 3.67 1.62 -1.64
N PRO A 34 3.03 2.75 -2.00
CA PRO A 34 2.97 3.21 -3.39
C PRO A 34 4.36 3.50 -3.98
N SER A 35 5.29 4.03 -3.19
CA SER A 35 6.65 4.33 -3.62
C SER A 35 7.61 3.13 -3.56
N GLY A 36 7.22 2.02 -2.93
CA GLY A 36 8.13 0.90 -2.68
C GLY A 36 9.37 1.27 -1.84
N SER A 37 9.33 2.37 -1.08
CA SER A 37 10.49 2.84 -0.30
C SER A 37 10.93 1.82 0.77
N ALA A 38 12.24 1.75 1.02
CA ALA A 38 12.83 0.98 2.12
C ALA A 38 12.93 1.78 3.44
N THR A 39 12.56 3.06 3.44
CA THR A 39 12.54 3.91 4.64
C THR A 39 11.28 3.67 5.48
N PRO A 40 11.24 4.07 6.77
CA PRO A 40 10.11 3.80 7.65
C PRO A 40 8.76 4.28 7.09
N HIS A 41 7.70 3.52 7.36
CA HIS A 41 6.37 3.76 6.84
C HIS A 41 5.41 4.25 7.93
N GLU A 42 4.42 5.04 7.52
CA GLU A 42 3.23 5.30 8.30
C GLU A 42 2.10 4.45 7.72
N TRP A 43 1.60 3.49 8.49
CA TRP A 43 0.60 2.53 8.03
C TRP A 43 -0.80 2.93 8.49
N ARG A 44 -1.76 2.85 7.57
CA ARG A 44 -3.19 2.95 7.88
C ARG A 44 -3.88 1.65 7.53
N ALA A 45 -4.64 1.12 8.49
CA ALA A 45 -5.49 -0.05 8.25
C ALA A 45 -6.55 0.25 7.18
N VAL A 46 -6.81 -0.73 6.32
CA VAL A 46 -7.84 -0.69 5.28
C VAL A 46 -8.64 -1.98 5.31
N SER A 47 -9.87 -1.93 4.79
CA SER A 47 -10.82 -3.06 4.79
C SER A 47 -10.43 -4.15 3.77
N ASP A 48 -9.29 -4.79 3.99
CA ASP A 48 -8.79 -5.97 3.28
C ASP A 48 -9.08 -5.95 1.77
N VAL A 49 -8.52 -4.94 1.12
CA VAL A 49 -8.82 -4.57 -0.27
C VAL A 49 -7.89 -5.28 -1.24
N ASP A 50 -8.40 -5.61 -2.43
CA ASP A 50 -7.54 -6.10 -3.51
C ASP A 50 -6.47 -5.05 -3.89
N LEU A 51 -5.25 -5.50 -4.18
CA LEU A 51 -4.13 -4.61 -4.52
C LEU A 51 -4.41 -3.77 -5.78
N ALA A 52 -5.03 -4.34 -6.82
CA ALA A 52 -5.30 -3.62 -8.05
C ALA A 52 -6.34 -2.50 -7.82
N GLU A 53 -7.37 -2.79 -7.03
CA GLU A 53 -8.35 -1.79 -6.59
C GLU A 53 -7.70 -0.69 -5.74
N LEU A 54 -6.79 -1.05 -4.82
CA LEU A 54 -6.07 -0.07 -4.01
C LEU A 54 -5.20 0.85 -4.88
N LYS A 55 -4.46 0.30 -5.84
CA LYS A 55 -3.65 1.08 -6.80
C LYS A 55 -4.52 2.02 -7.62
N PHE A 56 -5.69 1.56 -8.07
CA PHE A 56 -6.65 2.38 -8.80
C PHE A 56 -7.09 3.58 -7.96
N ARG A 57 -7.47 3.38 -6.69
CA ARG A 57 -7.88 4.48 -5.80
C ARG A 57 -6.77 5.51 -5.59
N LEU A 58 -5.55 5.06 -5.35
CA LEU A 58 -4.40 5.93 -5.08
C LEU A 58 -3.95 6.73 -6.30
N ALA A 59 -4.11 6.17 -7.51
CA ALA A 59 -3.80 6.90 -8.74
C ALA A 59 -4.82 8.02 -9.06
N HIS A 60 -5.98 8.02 -8.40
CA HIS A 60 -7.08 8.94 -8.64
C HIS A 60 -7.54 9.70 -7.38
N SER A 61 -6.72 9.71 -6.31
CA SER A 61 -6.99 10.41 -5.04
C SER A 61 -6.35 11.78 -4.96
#